data_AF-A0A1S8TGS2-F1
#
_entry.id   AF-A0A1S8TGS2-F1
#
_cell.length_a   1.000
_cell.length_b   1.000
_cell.length_c   1.000
_cell.angle_alpha   90.00
_cell.angle_beta   90.00
_cell.angle_gamma   90.00
#
_symmetry.space_group_name_H-M   'P 1'
#
loop_
_entity.id
_entity.type
_entity.pdbx_description
1 polymer ?
#
loop_
_entity_poly.entity_id
_entity_poly.type
_entity_poly.pdbx_seq_one_letter_code
_entity_poly.pdbx_strand_id
1 'polypeptide(L)'
;MNKKNIKYIVTSLVMINCLALAPTSASAYTYFSYSNLENQISYAHKDGKSKGFDIFNEKNHKYLSAEQKKELQEIKKCKDKGETLSEDQKKTLHSLIDCIIKGRLGDKKYADFKCLMDKKRSNTNLTEEETKRLDEYNDIIDGTKPTGADILEQFLR
;
A
#
# COMPACT_ATOMS: atom_id res chain seq x y z
N MET A 1 32.06 9.23 56.93
CA MET A 1 31.27 8.97 55.70
C MET A 1 30.23 7.90 56.00
N ASN A 2 28.94 8.29 56.09
CA ASN A 2 27.88 7.51 56.74
C ASN A 2 27.24 6.50 55.78
N LYS A 3 27.26 5.20 56.13
CA LYS A 3 26.85 4.04 55.29
C LYS A 3 25.37 4.00 54.88
N LYS A 4 24.56 4.99 55.25
CA LYS A 4 23.10 5.02 54.97
C LYS A 4 22.72 5.72 53.66
N ASN A 5 23.63 6.51 53.05
CA ASN A 5 23.30 7.29 51.86
C ASN A 5 23.59 6.56 50.53
N ILE A 6 24.19 5.36 50.56
CA ILE A 6 24.54 4.60 49.35
C ILE A 6 23.35 3.75 48.85
N LYS A 7 22.35 3.46 49.69
CA LYS A 7 21.20 2.62 49.29
C LYS A 7 20.17 3.31 48.40
N TYR A 8 20.16 4.64 48.32
CA TYR A 8 19.13 5.38 47.56
C TYR A 8 19.51 5.72 46.11
N ILE A 9 20.78 5.52 45.71
CA ILE A 9 21.23 5.83 44.34
C ILE A 9 21.00 4.64 43.39
N VAL A 10 20.98 3.40 43.92
CA VAL A 10 20.87 2.18 43.09
C VAL A 10 19.43 1.89 42.65
N THR A 11 18.41 2.43 43.32
CA THR A 11 17.00 2.14 43.02
C THR A 11 16.37 3.05 41.97
N SER A 12 17.02 4.15 41.56
CA SER A 12 16.46 5.08 40.56
C SER A 12 16.87 4.79 39.11
N LEU A 13 17.76 3.82 38.87
CA LEU A 13 18.26 3.53 37.51
C LEU A 13 17.47 2.45 36.76
N VAL A 14 16.48 1.81 37.40
CA VAL A 14 15.76 0.66 36.83
C VAL A 14 14.51 1.08 36.03
N MET A 15 14.01 2.32 36.18
CA MET A 15 12.73 2.73 35.56
C MET A 15 12.87 3.54 34.25
N ILE A 16 14.09 3.79 33.75
CA ILE A 16 14.32 4.53 32.48
C ILE A 16 14.56 3.60 31.28
N ASN A 17 14.52 2.27 31.47
CA ASN A 17 14.84 1.31 30.40
C ASN A 17 13.64 0.56 29.79
N CYS A 18 12.40 0.99 30.06
CA CYS A 18 11.20 0.40 29.44
C CYS A 18 10.63 1.20 28.25
N LEU A 19 11.38 2.18 27.73
CA LEU A 19 11.04 2.91 26.50
C LEU A 19 11.88 2.49 25.29
N ALA A 20 12.70 1.44 25.43
CA ALA A 20 13.31 0.77 24.31
C ALA A 20 12.57 -0.55 24.06
N LEU A 21 12.10 -0.72 22.82
CA LEU A 21 11.50 -1.95 22.25
C LEU A 21 10.00 -2.15 22.49
N ALA A 22 9.20 -1.16 22.12
CA ALA A 22 8.21 -1.49 21.10
C ALA A 22 8.79 -1.01 19.77
N PRO A 23 9.05 -1.87 18.78
CA PRO A 23 9.02 -1.37 17.41
C PRO A 23 7.58 -0.94 17.19
N THR A 24 7.26 0.32 17.49
CA THR A 24 6.26 0.99 16.67
C THR A 24 6.86 0.91 15.29
N SER A 25 6.40 -0.06 14.50
CA SER A 25 6.52 0.00 13.06
C SER A 25 5.77 1.26 12.66
N ALA A 26 6.44 2.40 12.78
CA ALA A 26 6.12 3.57 12.02
C ALA A 26 6.36 3.10 10.59
N SER A 27 5.31 2.57 9.96
CA SER A 27 5.23 2.50 8.52
C SER A 27 5.21 3.96 8.10
N ALA A 28 6.39 4.54 7.91
CA ALA A 28 6.53 5.72 7.13
C ALA A 28 6.00 5.31 5.75
N TYR A 29 4.72 5.61 5.51
CA TYR A 29 4.14 5.57 4.19
C TYR A 29 4.89 6.66 3.43
N THR A 30 6.03 6.29 2.83
CA THR A 30 6.65 7.14 1.83
C THR A 30 5.56 7.39 0.82
N TYR A 31 5.12 8.64 0.73
CA TYR A 31 4.10 9.08 -0.22
C TYR A 31 4.60 8.75 -1.62
N PHE A 32 4.18 7.58 -2.10
CA PHE A 32 4.53 7.13 -3.43
C PHE A 32 3.59 7.90 -4.34
N SER A 33 4.12 8.96 -4.96
CA SER A 33 3.38 9.69 -5.96
C SER A 33 3.23 8.78 -7.17
N TYR A 34 2.12 8.08 -7.18
CA TYR A 34 1.68 7.17 -8.21
C TYR A 34 1.19 7.93 -9.44
N SER A 35 1.73 9.10 -9.79
CA SER A 35 1.21 9.91 -10.91
C SER A 35 1.11 9.13 -12.23
N ASN A 36 1.96 8.12 -12.43
CA ASN A 36 1.86 7.19 -13.57
C ASN A 36 0.76 6.13 -13.39
N LEU A 37 0.55 5.64 -12.17
CA LEU A 37 -0.51 4.68 -11.83
C LEU A 37 -1.87 5.37 -11.70
N GLU A 38 -1.99 6.61 -11.23
CA GLU A 38 -3.21 7.43 -11.34
C GLU A 38 -3.67 7.54 -12.79
N ASN A 39 -2.74 7.62 -13.75
CA ASN A 39 -3.05 7.60 -15.18
C ASN A 39 -3.42 6.20 -15.72
N GLN A 40 -2.97 5.11 -15.07
CA GLN A 40 -3.30 3.72 -15.42
C GLN A 40 -4.50 3.17 -14.63
N ILE A 41 -4.92 3.84 -13.56
CA ILE A 41 -6.14 3.53 -12.85
C ILE A 41 -7.28 3.92 -13.77
N SER A 42 -7.96 2.89 -14.24
CA SER A 42 -9.24 3.05 -14.90
C SER A 42 -10.18 3.67 -13.88
N TYR A 43 -10.30 4.98 -13.92
CA TYR A 43 -11.40 5.66 -13.28
C TYR A 43 -12.63 5.40 -14.14
N ALA A 44 -13.22 4.20 -14.01
CA ALA A 44 -14.41 3.79 -14.76
C ALA A 44 -15.38 4.97 -14.91
N HIS A 45 -15.37 5.56 -16.09
CA HIS A 45 -16.44 6.37 -16.62
C HIS A 45 -16.84 5.68 -17.92
N LYS A 46 -18.14 5.70 -18.20
CA LYS A 46 -18.81 5.03 -19.30
C LYS A 46 -17.97 5.14 -20.57
N ASP A 47 -17.27 4.08 -20.93
CA ASP A 47 -17.07 3.58 -22.28
C ASP A 47 -16.08 2.40 -22.21
N GLY A 48 -16.53 1.27 -22.74
CA GLY A 48 -15.93 -0.04 -22.50
C GLY A 48 -14.46 -0.14 -22.92
N LYS A 49 -13.70 -0.90 -22.12
CA LYS A 49 -12.32 -1.37 -22.32
C LYS A 49 -11.20 -0.40 -21.96
N SER A 50 -11.14 0.05 -20.71
CA SER A 50 -9.87 0.51 -20.13
C SER A 50 -9.13 -0.69 -19.51
N LYS A 51 -7.98 -1.04 -20.10
CA LYS A 51 -6.98 -1.92 -19.47
C LYS A 51 -6.33 -1.11 -18.35
N GLY A 52 -6.74 -1.32 -17.12
CA GLY A 52 -6.18 -0.59 -15.99
C GLY A 52 -6.74 -1.04 -14.66
N PHE A 53 -5.97 -0.80 -13.61
CA PHE A 53 -6.32 -1.14 -12.24
C PHE A 53 -7.63 -0.46 -11.83
N ASP A 54 -8.70 -1.23 -11.69
CA ASP A 54 -9.98 -0.75 -11.14
C ASP A 54 -9.95 -0.88 -9.62
N ILE A 55 -9.71 0.24 -8.94
CA ILE A 55 -9.70 0.32 -7.48
C ILE A 55 -11.07 0.00 -6.86
N PHE A 56 -12.18 0.33 -7.54
CA PHE A 56 -13.53 0.17 -7.02
C PHE A 56 -14.11 -1.23 -7.21
N ASN A 57 -13.32 -2.15 -7.76
CA ASN A 57 -13.68 -3.54 -7.88
C ASN A 57 -13.87 -4.16 -6.48
N GLU A 58 -15.02 -4.79 -6.24
CA GLU A 58 -15.36 -5.39 -4.95
C GLU A 58 -14.36 -6.45 -4.48
N LYS A 59 -13.68 -7.13 -5.42
CA LYS A 59 -12.61 -8.10 -5.08
C LYS A 59 -11.45 -7.44 -4.34
N ASN A 60 -11.24 -6.14 -4.48
CA ASN A 60 -10.20 -5.40 -3.76
C ASN A 60 -10.54 -5.19 -2.29
N HIS A 61 -11.83 -5.27 -1.92
CA HIS A 61 -12.25 -5.07 -0.53
C HIS A 61 -11.63 -6.11 0.42
N LYS A 62 -11.18 -7.27 -0.06
CA LYS A 62 -10.48 -8.26 0.79
C LYS A 62 -9.13 -7.75 1.33
N TYR A 63 -8.54 -6.75 0.68
CA TYR A 63 -7.25 -6.16 1.05
C TYR A 63 -7.39 -4.87 1.88
N LEU A 64 -8.62 -4.44 2.16
CA LEU A 64 -8.90 -3.19 2.88
C LEU A 64 -9.54 -3.49 4.25
N SER A 65 -9.21 -2.65 5.24
CA SER A 65 -9.89 -2.63 6.53
C SER A 65 -11.32 -2.11 6.41
N ALA A 66 -12.14 -2.28 7.45
CA ALA A 66 -13.50 -1.77 7.46
C ALA A 66 -13.57 -0.23 7.34
N GLU A 67 -12.59 0.47 7.90
CA GLU A 67 -12.45 1.93 7.82
C GLU A 67 -12.05 2.36 6.40
N GLN A 68 -11.03 1.72 5.84
CA GLN A 68 -10.56 1.96 4.47
C GLN A 68 -11.65 1.73 3.41
N LYS A 69 -12.55 0.75 3.63
CA LYS A 69 -13.73 0.55 2.77
C LYS A 69 -14.69 1.72 2.81
N LYS A 70 -14.91 2.33 3.98
CA LYS A 70 -15.78 3.50 4.12
C LYS A 70 -15.17 4.70 3.39
N GLU A 71 -13.87 4.94 3.59
CA GLU A 71 -13.12 5.99 2.89
C GLU A 71 -13.19 5.82 1.36
N LEU A 72 -12.98 4.60 0.85
CA LEU A 72 -13.09 4.31 -0.58
C LEU A 72 -14.51 4.59 -1.10
N GLN A 73 -15.54 4.26 -0.32
CA GLN A 73 -16.93 4.51 -0.68
C GLN A 73 -17.28 5.99 -0.69
N GLU A 74 -16.71 6.79 0.22
CA GLU A 74 -16.86 8.25 0.23
C GLU A 74 -16.20 8.88 -0.99
N ILE A 75 -14.96 8.47 -1.31
CA ILE A 75 -14.26 8.91 -2.52
C ILE A 75 -15.05 8.53 -3.78
N LYS A 76 -15.63 7.33 -3.83
CA LYS A 76 -16.51 6.89 -4.93
C LYS A 76 -17.72 7.81 -5.08
N LYS A 77 -18.40 8.18 -3.98
CA LYS A 77 -19.55 9.09 -4.00
C LYS A 77 -19.19 10.48 -4.52
N CYS A 78 -18.07 11.06 -4.09
CA CYS A 78 -17.60 12.34 -4.61
C CYS A 78 -17.35 12.27 -6.13
N LYS A 79 -16.74 11.18 -6.59
CA LYS A 79 -16.51 10.95 -8.01
C LYS A 79 -17.81 10.78 -8.81
N ASP A 80 -18.75 9.98 -8.31
CA ASP A 80 -20.04 9.74 -8.99
C ASP A 80 -20.87 11.02 -9.13
N LYS A 81 -20.66 12.00 -8.25
CA LYS A 81 -21.25 13.35 -8.33
C LYS A 81 -20.51 14.30 -9.27
N GLY A 82 -19.35 13.90 -9.80
CA GLY A 82 -18.48 14.74 -10.62
C GLY A 82 -17.72 15.81 -9.82
N GLU A 83 -17.58 15.63 -8.50
CA GLU A 83 -16.82 16.53 -7.65
C GLU A 83 -15.31 16.30 -7.81
N THR A 84 -14.52 17.37 -7.76
CA THR A 84 -13.06 17.28 -7.71
C THR A 84 -12.64 16.78 -6.33
N LEU A 85 -11.84 15.71 -6.28
CA LEU A 85 -11.29 15.22 -5.01
C LEU A 85 -10.36 16.26 -4.38
N SER A 86 -10.53 16.49 -3.09
CA SER A 86 -9.60 17.28 -2.28
C SER A 86 -8.22 16.62 -2.20
N GLU A 87 -7.19 17.40 -1.85
CA GLU A 87 -5.83 16.87 -1.70
C GLU A 87 -5.73 15.76 -0.66
N ASP A 88 -6.51 15.84 0.42
CA ASP A 88 -6.53 14.78 1.43
C ASP A 88 -7.25 13.53 0.92
N GLN A 89 -8.35 13.68 0.16
CA GLN A 89 -8.99 12.55 -0.51
C GLN A 89 -8.07 11.89 -1.54
N LYS A 90 -7.24 12.65 -2.26
CA LYS A 90 -6.23 12.10 -3.17
C LYS A 90 -5.16 11.32 -2.40
N LYS A 91 -4.65 11.85 -1.28
CA LYS A 91 -3.71 11.11 -0.42
C LYS A 91 -4.32 9.82 0.13
N THR A 92 -5.57 9.87 0.59
CA THR A 92 -6.29 8.68 1.04
C THR A 92 -6.44 7.68 -0.09
N LEU A 93 -6.84 8.14 -1.28
CA LEU A 93 -6.93 7.29 -2.47
C LEU A 93 -5.59 6.60 -2.77
N HIS A 94 -4.48 7.34 -2.76
CA HIS A 94 -3.14 6.76 -2.92
C HIS A 94 -2.81 5.71 -1.86
N SER A 95 -3.13 5.97 -0.60
CA SER A 95 -2.89 5.00 0.48
C SER A 95 -3.73 3.73 0.30
N LEU A 96 -4.97 3.85 -0.17
CA LEU A 96 -5.85 2.71 -0.45
C LEU A 96 -5.33 1.88 -1.62
N ILE A 97 -4.87 2.53 -2.68
CA ILE A 97 -4.24 1.89 -3.84
C ILE A 97 -3.01 1.09 -3.39
N ASP A 98 -2.14 1.70 -2.59
CA ASP A 98 -0.94 1.07 -2.05
C ASP A 98 -1.27 -0.20 -1.26
N CYS A 99 -2.28 -0.13 -0.39
CA CYS A 99 -2.75 -1.28 0.39
C CYS A 99 -3.24 -2.41 -0.52
N ILE A 100 -4.01 -2.11 -1.56
CA ILE A 100 -4.53 -3.13 -2.48
C ILE A 100 -3.41 -3.77 -3.30
N ILE A 101 -2.48 -2.96 -3.84
CA ILE A 101 -1.34 -3.46 -4.61
C ILE A 101 -0.47 -4.37 -3.74
N LYS A 102 -0.16 -3.93 -2.52
CA LYS A 102 0.57 -4.73 -1.55
C LYS A 102 -0.16 -6.03 -1.23
N GLY A 103 -1.47 -5.98 -1.04
CA GLY A 103 -2.30 -7.16 -0.81
C GLY A 103 -2.29 -8.16 -1.98
N ARG A 104 -2.34 -7.67 -3.23
CA ARG A 104 -2.32 -8.50 -4.44
C ARG A 104 -0.95 -9.13 -4.72
N LEU A 105 0.12 -8.36 -4.55
CA LEU A 105 1.48 -8.81 -4.85
C LEU A 105 2.09 -9.62 -3.69
N GLY A 106 1.70 -9.32 -2.46
CA GLY A 106 2.40 -9.75 -1.24
C GLY A 106 3.69 -8.98 -1.01
N ASP A 107 4.23 -9.06 0.21
CA ASP A 107 5.32 -8.17 0.67
C ASP A 107 6.57 -8.21 -0.22
N LYS A 108 7.00 -9.40 -0.65
CA LYS A 108 8.23 -9.56 -1.45
C LYS A 108 8.13 -8.91 -2.83
N LYS A 109 7.06 -9.22 -3.57
CA LYS A 109 6.84 -8.68 -4.92
C LYS A 109 6.51 -7.19 -4.86
N TYR A 110 5.79 -6.75 -3.83
CA TYR A 110 5.53 -5.33 -3.60
C TYR A 110 6.83 -4.53 -3.38
N ALA A 111 7.76 -5.04 -2.59
CA ALA A 111 9.05 -4.38 -2.38
C ALA A 111 9.87 -4.27 -3.69
N ASP A 112 9.91 -5.33 -4.49
CA ASP A 112 10.57 -5.32 -5.82
C ASP A 112 9.86 -4.35 -6.77
N PHE A 113 8.52 -4.41 -6.85
CA PHE A 113 7.70 -3.49 -7.63
C PHE A 113 7.99 -2.02 -7.29
N LYS A 114 8.08 -1.69 -6.00
CA LYS A 114 8.41 -0.34 -5.55
C LYS A 114 9.79 0.10 -6.02
N CYS A 115 10.79 -0.79 -5.91
CA CYS A 115 12.14 -0.52 -6.39
C CYS A 115 12.18 -0.28 -7.91
N LEU A 116 11.46 -1.10 -8.69
CA LEU A 116 11.35 -0.94 -10.15
C LEU A 116 10.68 0.38 -10.53
N MET A 117 9.62 0.77 -9.81
CA MET A 117 8.92 2.03 -10.03
C MET A 117 9.79 3.24 -9.67
N ASP A 118 10.56 3.18 -8.58
CA ASP A 118 11.52 4.21 -8.22
C ASP A 118 12.62 4.35 -9.28
N LYS A 119 13.18 3.23 -9.75
CA LYS A 119 14.19 3.20 -10.82
C LYS A 119 13.67 3.82 -12.12
N LYS A 120 12.43 3.49 -12.51
CA LYS A 120 11.73 4.06 -13.67
C LYS A 120 11.54 5.57 -13.51
N ARG A 121 11.21 6.05 -12.30
CA ARG A 121 11.04 7.47 -11.99
C ARG A 121 12.36 8.25 -12.05
N SER A 122 13.47 7.62 -11.68
CA SER A 122 14.81 8.22 -11.75
C SER A 122 15.39 8.31 -13.17
N ASN A 123 14.57 8.18 -14.22
CA ASN A 123 14.97 8.13 -15.64
C ASN A 123 16.06 7.08 -15.93
N THR A 124 16.19 6.07 -15.07
CA THR A 124 17.09 4.95 -15.31
C THR A 124 16.32 3.93 -16.11
N ASN A 125 16.85 3.56 -17.29
CA ASN A 125 16.23 2.52 -18.10
C ASN A 125 16.20 1.20 -17.31
N LEU A 126 15.01 0.59 -17.25
CA LEU A 126 14.86 -0.77 -16.78
C LEU A 126 15.53 -1.69 -17.81
N THR A 127 16.20 -2.72 -17.32
CA THR A 127 16.63 -3.84 -18.16
C THR A 127 15.41 -4.58 -18.72
N GLU A 128 15.62 -5.41 -19.73
CA GLU A 128 14.55 -6.22 -20.31
C GLU A 128 13.90 -7.15 -19.27
N GLU A 129 14.70 -7.76 -18.39
CA GLU A 129 14.19 -8.59 -17.29
C GLU A 129 13.40 -7.80 -16.23
N GLU A 130 13.86 -6.60 -15.89
CA GLU A 130 13.14 -5.71 -14.97
C GLU A 130 11.82 -5.23 -15.57
N THR A 131 11.80 -4.94 -16.87
CA THR A 131 10.59 -4.56 -17.60
C THR A 131 9.59 -5.72 -17.60
N LYS A 132 10.05 -6.93 -17.92
CA LYS A 132 9.22 -8.14 -17.88
C LYS A 132 8.64 -8.41 -16.48
N ARG A 133 9.45 -8.25 -15.42
CA ARG A 133 8.97 -8.38 -14.04
C ARG A 133 7.92 -7.32 -13.69
N LEU A 134 8.14 -6.07 -14.10
CA LEU A 134 7.18 -4.99 -13.88
C LEU A 134 5.85 -5.27 -14.61
N ASP A 135 5.90 -5.75 -15.85
CA ASP A 135 4.72 -6.15 -16.61
C ASP A 135 3.96 -7.30 -15.93
N GLU A 136 4.67 -8.32 -15.43
CA GLU A 136 4.06 -9.40 -14.66
C GLU A 136 3.38 -8.90 -13.36
N TYR A 137 3.95 -7.90 -12.69
CA TYR A 137 3.32 -7.28 -11.52
C TYR A 137 2.07 -6.49 -11.92
N ASN A 138 2.12 -5.74 -13.02
CA ASN A 138 0.96 -5.02 -13.54
C ASN A 138 -0.19 -5.98 -13.91
N ASP A 139 0.11 -7.12 -14.53
CA ASP A 139 -0.90 -8.15 -14.83
C ASP A 139 -1.59 -8.71 -13.57
N ILE A 140 -0.85 -8.89 -12.49
CA ILE A 140 -1.41 -9.32 -11.20
C ILE A 140 -2.27 -8.22 -10.57
N ILE A 141 -1.80 -6.96 -10.63
CA ILE A 141 -2.51 -5.79 -10.11
C ILE A 141 -3.83 -5.60 -10.86
N ASP A 142 -3.82 -5.67 -12.19
CA ASP A 142 -5.00 -5.56 -13.05
C ASP A 142 -5.94 -6.77 -12.91
N GLY A 143 -5.44 -7.88 -12.36
CA GLY A 143 -6.20 -9.12 -12.20
C GLY A 143 -6.38 -9.90 -13.49
N THR A 144 -5.56 -9.64 -14.51
CA THR A 144 -5.47 -10.45 -15.74
C THR A 144 -4.77 -11.77 -15.45
N LYS A 145 -3.86 -11.80 -14.47
CA LYS A 145 -3.18 -13.00 -13.98
C LYS A 145 -3.65 -13.33 -12.56
N PRO A 146 -4.19 -14.53 -12.30
CA PRO A 146 -4.61 -14.93 -10.97
C PRO A 146 -3.42 -15.07 -10.03
N THR A 147 -3.60 -14.69 -8.76
CA THR A 147 -2.58 -14.94 -7.74
C THR A 147 -2.62 -16.40 -7.28
N GLY A 148 -1.54 -16.87 -6.62
CA GLY A 148 -1.54 -18.21 -6.01
C GLY A 148 -2.68 -18.41 -4.99
N ALA A 149 -3.09 -17.33 -4.31
CA ALA A 149 -4.25 -17.34 -3.42
C ALA A 149 -5.57 -17.52 -4.19
N ASP A 150 -5.75 -16.83 -5.32
CA ASP A 150 -6.95 -16.97 -6.15
C ASP A 150 -7.06 -18.35 -6.81
N ILE A 151 -5.92 -19.00 -7.09
CA ILE A 151 -5.87 -20.39 -7.58
C ILE A 151 -6.30 -21.32 -6.45
N LEU A 152 -5.78 -21.15 -5.23
CA LEU A 152 -6.14 -21.99 -4.08
C LEU A 152 -7.64 -21.93 -3.77
N GLU A 153 -8.24 -20.73 -3.80
CA GLU A 153 -9.69 -20.55 -3.60
C GLU A 153 -10.56 -21.28 -4.64
N GLN A 154 -10.07 -21.45 -5.88
CA GLN A 154 -10.78 -22.21 -6.92
C GLN A 154 -10.79 -23.71 -6.66
N PHE A 155 -9.74 -24.25 -6.02
CA PHE A 155 -9.64 -25.69 -5.70
C PHE A 155 -10.37 -26.08 -4.41
N LEU A 156 -10.65 -25.13 -3.53
CA LEU A 156 -11.34 -25.35 -2.25
C LEU A 156 -12.87 -25.20 -2.33
N ARG A 157 -13.41 -25.04 -3.54
CA ARG A 157 -14.83 -24.85 -3.84
C ARG A 157 -15.43 -26.11 -4.45
#